data_AF-A0A495J0L3-F1
#
_entry.id   AF-A0A495J0L3-F1
#
_cell.length_a   1.000
_cell.length_b   1.000
_cell.length_c   1.000
_cell.angle_alpha   90.00
_cell.angle_beta   90.00
_cell.angle_gamma   90.00
#
_symmetry.space_group_name_H-M   'P 1'
#
loop_
_entity.id
_entity.type
_entity.pdbx_description
1 polymer ?
#
loop_
_entity_poly.entity_id
_entity_poly.type
_entity_poly.pdbx_seq_one_letter_code
_entity_poly.pdbx_strand_id
1 'polypeptide(L)'
;MDKEINKQFSYFIIVSGFVAWVVWVLSNQFSSMLDGDAMFFLPQIVSYANGHGLRNVYYLHTISYSPFHDGRYIWHGFLFQVIFGRILPVSTYTKLASVCSILNVFSILLLALSVRKHIAALPTKLGALVLFLILLTAGGFLIGLQGRPETLSTLLFSCGLYAVSIKNQNIQSIILGILLGFALVTSPVPAVLVGLIVLTFWIVQFEISLRLIYNCLIALIGFALAVTIAFIFYPYKLNELISGIIQHRNTLHSINFTENWRSWFIYTGHFFIMGILITAFVTGSVFIRLCFSKMILKVLAVCGVIGILICILYFSSVSGWYVVGSMVPVLIMIIIVFLKQNHISNRKNNFALTIVLLIFAISSLDIILISCARLTGYSGLSLNEARLSLSRDIPSRSGIAFSKSLFILTENTNNNQVMAYEEYDMGNLLKTELPYAVIQQSHEGRDSPPIYLNYDLYINRFTHSKIAKGRLGQWFQPAGFGYAVYRKHIIIGNKK
;
A
#
# COMPACT_ATOMS: atom_id res chain seq x y z
N MET A 1 -7.68 -37.25 -19.19
CA MET A 1 -8.14 -35.91 -18.80
C MET A 1 -7.94 -35.67 -17.30
N ASP A 2 -8.40 -36.58 -16.44
CA ASP A 2 -8.30 -36.44 -14.97
C ASP A 2 -6.87 -36.30 -14.43
N LYS A 3 -5.90 -37.03 -15.00
CA LYS A 3 -4.48 -36.89 -14.62
C LYS A 3 -3.93 -35.48 -14.85
N GLU A 4 -4.37 -34.80 -15.90
CA GLU A 4 -3.88 -33.46 -16.24
C GLU A 4 -4.56 -32.37 -15.39
N ILE A 5 -5.86 -32.54 -15.13
CA ILE A 5 -6.62 -31.69 -14.19
C ILE A 5 -6.02 -31.78 -12.78
N ASN A 6 -5.75 -32.99 -12.30
CA ASN A 6 -5.12 -33.22 -11.01
C ASN A 6 -3.73 -32.56 -10.94
N LYS A 7 -2.93 -32.70 -12.00
CA LYS A 7 -1.60 -32.07 -12.08
C LYS A 7 -1.69 -30.55 -12.03
N GLN A 8 -2.59 -29.93 -12.79
CA GLN A 8 -2.81 -28.48 -12.74
C GLN A 8 -3.22 -27.99 -11.35
N PHE A 9 -4.11 -28.73 -10.69
CA PHE A 9 -4.56 -28.40 -9.34
C PHE A 9 -3.42 -28.50 -8.32
N SER A 10 -2.56 -29.53 -8.41
CA SER A 10 -1.37 -29.64 -7.57
C SER A 10 -0.41 -28.45 -7.75
N TYR A 11 -0.10 -28.06 -9.00
CA TYR A 11 0.73 -26.87 -9.25
C TYR A 11 0.11 -25.60 -8.67
N PHE A 12 -1.21 -25.44 -8.82
CA PHE A 12 -1.93 -24.29 -8.27
C PHE A 12 -1.75 -24.20 -6.75
N ILE A 13 -1.94 -25.30 -6.02
CA ILE A 13 -1.78 -25.33 -4.56
C ILE A 13 -0.33 -25.04 -4.17
N ILE A 14 0.63 -25.72 -4.79
CA ILE A 14 2.06 -25.59 -4.46
C ILE A 14 2.53 -24.15 -4.69
N VAL A 15 2.24 -23.58 -5.87
CA VAL A 15 2.66 -22.22 -6.22
C VAL A 15 2.01 -21.19 -5.31
N SER A 16 0.69 -21.27 -5.10
CA SER A 16 -0.03 -20.30 -4.27
C SER A 16 0.41 -20.39 -2.81
N GLY A 17 0.59 -21.60 -2.27
CA GLY A 17 1.07 -21.82 -0.91
C GLY A 17 2.51 -21.34 -0.71
N PHE A 18 3.40 -21.63 -1.66
CA PHE A 18 4.79 -21.16 -1.62
C PHE A 18 4.87 -19.63 -1.64
N VAL A 19 4.17 -18.96 -2.57
CA VAL A 19 4.21 -17.49 -2.64
C VAL A 19 3.55 -16.86 -1.41
N ALA A 20 2.44 -17.41 -0.92
CA ALA A 20 1.82 -16.96 0.33
C ALA A 20 2.80 -17.08 1.52
N TRP A 21 3.54 -18.18 1.62
CA TRP A 21 4.58 -18.36 2.64
C TRP A 21 5.72 -17.33 2.49
N VAL A 22 6.21 -17.09 1.27
CA VAL A 22 7.21 -16.05 1.00
C VAL A 22 6.69 -14.68 1.45
N VAL A 23 5.48 -14.29 1.03
CA VAL A 23 4.87 -13.01 1.43
C VAL A 23 4.70 -12.90 2.94
N TRP A 24 4.26 -13.97 3.60
CA TRP A 24 4.14 -14.04 5.06
C TRP A 24 5.47 -13.81 5.77
N VAL A 25 6.50 -14.59 5.40
CA VAL A 25 7.82 -14.54 6.03
C VAL A 25 8.45 -13.17 5.83
N LEU A 26 8.43 -12.67 4.59
CA LEU A 26 8.95 -11.36 4.27
C LEU A 26 8.19 -10.29 5.09
N SER A 27 6.87 -10.16 4.93
CA SER A 27 6.09 -9.12 5.61
C SER A 27 6.27 -9.12 7.14
N ASN A 28 6.36 -10.28 7.79
CA ASN A 28 6.56 -10.33 9.25
C ASN A 28 7.97 -9.96 9.68
N GLN A 29 8.98 -10.40 8.93
CA GLN A 29 10.35 -10.07 9.25
C GLN A 29 10.66 -8.59 8.93
N PHE A 30 9.90 -7.94 8.03
CA PHE A 30 10.05 -6.54 7.60
C PHE A 30 9.38 -5.49 8.50
N SER A 31 9.24 -5.73 9.81
CA SER A 31 8.77 -4.69 10.73
C SER A 31 9.67 -3.44 10.77
N SER A 32 10.96 -3.57 10.44
CA SER A 32 11.90 -2.46 10.21
C SER A 32 11.66 -1.67 8.91
N MET A 33 10.84 -2.19 7.99
CA MET A 33 10.38 -1.51 6.77
C MET A 33 8.96 -0.98 6.89
N LEU A 34 8.44 -0.78 8.11
CA LEU A 34 7.33 0.17 8.30
C LEU A 34 7.88 1.58 8.02
N ASP A 35 8.14 1.85 6.74
CA ASP A 35 8.82 3.02 6.23
C ASP A 35 7.83 4.17 5.98
N GLY A 36 8.37 5.40 6.01
CA GLY A 36 7.73 6.63 5.56
C GLY A 36 6.30 6.76 6.05
N ASP A 37 5.34 6.55 5.15
CA ASP A 37 3.94 6.87 5.38
C ASP A 37 3.22 5.99 6.40
N ALA A 38 3.78 4.82 6.78
CA ALA A 38 3.17 3.98 7.82
C ALA A 38 3.03 4.73 9.16
N MET A 39 3.93 5.69 9.43
CA MET A 39 3.85 6.59 10.59
C MET A 39 2.58 7.45 10.58
N PHE A 40 1.97 7.66 9.41
CA PHE A 40 0.75 8.45 9.27
C PHE A 40 -0.51 7.60 9.41
N PHE A 41 -0.40 6.30 9.66
CA PHE A 41 -1.57 5.41 9.74
C PHE A 41 -1.58 4.50 10.96
N LEU A 42 -0.42 3.93 11.33
CA LEU A 42 -0.33 2.99 12.44
C LEU A 42 -0.48 3.63 13.84
N PRO A 43 0.12 4.80 14.13
CA PRO A 43 -0.02 5.45 15.43
C PRO A 43 -1.47 5.75 15.80
N GLN A 44 -2.32 6.05 14.81
CA GLN A 44 -3.75 6.29 15.06
C GLN A 44 -4.50 5.03 15.47
N ILE A 45 -4.07 3.86 14.98
CA ILE A 45 -4.64 2.57 15.40
C ILE A 45 -4.34 2.35 16.88
N VAL A 46 -3.09 2.56 17.27
CA VAL A 46 -2.64 2.42 18.67
C VAL A 46 -3.35 3.43 19.58
N SER A 47 -3.42 4.69 19.16
CA SER A 47 -4.17 5.74 19.88
C SER A 47 -5.64 5.36 20.07
N TYR A 48 -6.29 4.85 19.02
CA TYR A 48 -7.71 4.51 19.07
C TYR A 48 -7.98 3.26 19.90
N ALA A 49 -7.11 2.24 19.84
CA ALA A 49 -7.18 1.06 20.69
C ALA A 49 -7.07 1.41 22.19
N ASN A 50 -6.25 2.40 22.51
CA ASN A 50 -6.08 2.92 23.87
C ASN A 50 -7.16 3.94 24.30
N GLY A 51 -8.21 4.15 23.48
CA GLY A 51 -9.32 5.04 23.82
C GLY A 51 -9.04 6.53 23.66
N HIS A 52 -7.91 6.93 23.06
CA HIS A 52 -7.54 8.33 22.83
C HIS A 52 -8.12 8.92 21.52
N GLY A 53 -8.95 8.14 20.82
CA GLY A 53 -9.49 8.49 19.50
C GLY A 53 -8.48 8.25 18.37
N LEU A 54 -8.90 8.51 17.12
CA LEU A 54 -8.05 8.40 15.93
C LEU A 54 -7.12 9.61 15.82
N ARG A 55 -6.09 9.65 16.66
CA ARG A 55 -5.13 10.75 16.73
C ARG A 55 -3.72 10.27 16.45
N ASN A 56 -2.93 11.08 15.76
CA ASN A 56 -1.51 10.83 15.55
C ASN A 56 -0.68 11.71 16.48
N VAL A 57 -0.02 11.09 17.45
CA VAL A 57 0.79 11.79 18.46
C VAL A 57 2.08 12.37 17.90
N TYR A 58 2.58 11.85 16.78
CA TYR A 58 3.82 12.31 16.15
C TYR A 58 3.63 13.54 15.25
N TYR A 59 2.38 13.98 15.11
CA TYR A 59 1.95 15.00 14.17
C TYR A 59 1.94 16.37 14.86
N LEU A 60 3.09 17.05 14.92
CA LEU A 60 3.22 18.40 15.51
C LEU A 60 3.42 19.49 14.44
N HIS A 61 2.47 20.43 14.43
CA HIS A 61 2.44 21.83 13.96
C HIS A 61 2.96 22.27 12.58
N THR A 62 3.91 21.60 11.92
CA THR A 62 4.58 22.19 10.74
C THR A 62 3.89 21.92 9.40
N ILE A 63 3.16 20.82 9.26
CA ILE A 63 2.33 20.52 8.07
C ILE A 63 0.97 20.10 8.59
N SER A 64 -0.04 20.97 8.65
CA SER A 64 -1.32 20.55 9.20
C SER A 64 -2.23 19.98 8.12
N TYR A 65 -2.40 18.65 8.08
CA TYR A 65 -3.45 18.01 7.28
C TYR A 65 -4.85 18.16 7.91
N SER A 66 -4.96 18.76 9.10
CA SER A 66 -6.22 19.03 9.81
C SER A 66 -6.45 20.53 9.96
N PRO A 67 -7.68 21.03 9.74
CA PRO A 67 -8.01 22.45 10.01
C PRO A 67 -7.93 22.81 11.48
N PHE A 68 -7.87 21.82 12.36
CA PHE A 68 -7.92 21.99 13.80
C PHE A 68 -6.54 21.87 14.48
N HIS A 69 -5.50 21.48 13.73
CA HIS A 69 -4.11 21.39 14.23
C HIS A 69 -3.92 20.52 15.48
N ASP A 70 -4.82 19.55 15.72
CA ASP A 70 -4.92 18.77 16.96
C ASP A 70 -4.57 17.28 16.79
N GLY A 71 -3.95 16.92 15.67
CA GLY A 71 -3.50 15.57 15.35
C GLY A 71 -4.63 14.59 15.00
N ARG A 72 -5.89 15.04 14.85
CA ARG A 72 -6.99 14.16 14.44
C ARG A 72 -6.81 13.63 13.01
N TYR A 73 -7.14 12.36 12.82
CA TYR A 73 -7.13 11.69 11.54
C TYR A 73 -8.47 11.88 10.83
N ILE A 74 -8.57 12.99 10.11
CA ILE A 74 -9.76 13.43 9.36
C ILE A 74 -9.44 13.72 7.89
N TRP A 75 -8.26 13.33 7.41
CA TRP A 75 -7.73 13.71 6.10
C TRP A 75 -7.67 12.56 5.09
N HIS A 76 -8.03 11.34 5.50
CA HIS A 76 -8.01 10.13 4.68
C HIS A 76 -9.12 9.16 5.11
N GLY A 77 -9.35 8.09 4.33
CA GLY A 77 -10.23 6.97 4.74
C GLY A 77 -9.75 6.35 6.07
N PHE A 78 -10.72 5.99 6.93
CA PHE A 78 -10.54 5.66 8.34
C PHE A 78 -10.83 4.21 8.72
N LEU A 79 -11.42 3.41 7.82
CA LEU A 79 -11.88 2.08 8.17
C LEU A 79 -10.74 1.16 8.62
N PHE A 80 -9.57 1.27 7.97
CA PHE A 80 -8.37 0.53 8.35
C PHE A 80 -8.04 0.73 9.84
N GLN A 81 -7.97 1.99 10.27
CA GLN A 81 -7.60 2.32 11.64
C GLN A 81 -8.68 1.92 12.64
N VAL A 82 -9.95 2.13 12.29
CA VAL A 82 -11.09 1.80 13.16
C VAL A 82 -11.20 0.30 13.40
N ILE A 83 -11.13 -0.52 12.35
CA ILE A 83 -11.24 -1.98 12.46
C ILE A 83 -10.11 -2.51 13.35
N PHE A 84 -8.87 -2.18 13.05
CA PHE A 84 -7.74 -2.75 13.77
C PHE A 84 -7.58 -2.17 15.17
N GLY A 85 -7.98 -0.92 15.40
CA GLY A 85 -7.98 -0.33 16.73
C GLY A 85 -9.09 -0.89 17.63
N ARG A 86 -10.22 -1.38 17.08
CA ARG A 86 -11.24 -2.11 17.87
C ARG A 86 -10.89 -3.57 18.12
N ILE A 87 -10.35 -4.27 17.12
CA ILE A 87 -10.12 -5.72 17.20
C ILE A 87 -8.86 -6.06 18.01
N LEU A 88 -7.88 -5.15 18.10
CA LEU A 88 -6.62 -5.38 18.80
C LEU A 88 -6.59 -4.61 20.14
N PRO A 89 -7.05 -5.21 21.26
CA PRO A 89 -7.12 -4.52 22.56
C PRO A 89 -5.77 -4.11 23.12
N VAL A 90 -4.67 -4.73 22.68
CA VAL A 90 -3.29 -4.27 22.93
C VAL A 90 -2.56 -4.26 21.60
N SER A 91 -2.85 -3.25 20.79
CA SER A 91 -2.23 -3.06 19.48
C SER A 91 -0.80 -2.58 19.67
N THR A 92 0.16 -3.46 19.42
CA THR A 92 1.55 -3.06 19.20
C THR A 92 1.87 -2.98 17.71
N TYR A 93 2.84 -2.16 17.30
CA TYR A 93 3.25 -2.06 15.91
C TYR A 93 3.71 -3.41 15.34
N THR A 94 4.36 -4.27 16.12
CA THR A 94 4.74 -5.62 15.71
C THR A 94 3.51 -6.50 15.44
N LYS A 95 2.48 -6.42 16.30
CA LYS A 95 1.21 -7.13 16.08
C LYS A 95 0.49 -6.58 14.85
N LEU A 96 0.49 -5.26 14.67
CA LEU A 96 -0.11 -4.62 13.48
C LEU A 96 0.59 -5.04 12.20
N ALA A 97 1.92 -5.12 12.19
CA ALA A 97 2.70 -5.64 11.06
C ALA A 97 2.34 -7.10 10.75
N SER A 98 2.14 -7.92 11.79
CA SER A 98 1.70 -9.32 11.66
C SER A 98 0.31 -9.40 11.05
N VAL A 99 -0.63 -8.59 11.53
CA VAL A 99 -2.00 -8.52 10.98
C VAL A 99 -1.96 -8.08 9.52
N CYS A 100 -1.20 -7.05 9.16
CA CYS A 100 -1.04 -6.65 7.76
C CYS A 100 -0.48 -7.79 6.90
N SER A 101 0.45 -8.58 7.43
CA SER A 101 1.00 -9.77 6.78
C SER A 101 -0.09 -10.83 6.52
N ILE A 102 -1.01 -11.02 7.47
CA ILE A 102 -2.15 -11.94 7.33
C ILE A 102 -3.07 -11.45 6.19
N LEU A 103 -3.39 -10.16 6.17
CA LEU A 103 -4.23 -9.57 5.11
C LEU A 103 -3.57 -9.72 3.73
N ASN A 104 -2.25 -9.53 3.65
CA ASN A 104 -1.49 -9.70 2.42
C ASN A 104 -1.57 -11.14 1.90
N VAL A 105 -1.39 -12.12 2.79
CA VAL A 105 -1.54 -13.55 2.45
C VAL A 105 -2.94 -13.85 1.92
N PHE A 106 -3.99 -13.39 2.61
CA PHE A 106 -5.36 -13.62 2.15
C PHE A 106 -5.64 -12.93 0.80
N SER A 107 -5.11 -11.73 0.59
CA SER A 107 -5.23 -11.03 -0.70
C SER A 107 -4.63 -11.85 -1.84
N ILE A 108 -3.43 -12.42 -1.63
CA ILE A 108 -2.74 -13.26 -2.62
C ILE A 108 -3.50 -14.56 -2.89
N LEU A 109 -3.99 -15.23 -1.85
CA LEU A 109 -4.75 -16.47 -2.01
C LEU A 109 -6.08 -16.22 -2.73
N LEU A 110 -6.79 -15.14 -2.40
CA LEU A 110 -8.03 -14.75 -3.09
C LEU A 110 -7.77 -14.33 -4.54
N LEU A 111 -6.67 -13.63 -4.81
CA LEU A 111 -6.25 -13.33 -6.18
C LEU A 111 -5.99 -14.63 -6.95
N ALA A 112 -5.22 -15.57 -6.38
CA ALA A 112 -4.94 -16.87 -6.98
C ALA A 112 -6.24 -17.61 -7.34
N LEU A 113 -7.20 -17.69 -6.40
CA LEU A 113 -8.51 -18.31 -6.62
C LEU A 113 -9.29 -17.63 -7.74
N SER A 114 -9.30 -16.30 -7.76
CA SER A 114 -9.98 -15.49 -8.76
C SER A 114 -9.42 -15.74 -10.18
N VAL A 115 -8.10 -15.88 -10.32
CA VAL A 115 -7.45 -16.07 -11.63
C VAL A 115 -7.39 -17.54 -12.09
N ARG A 116 -7.65 -18.50 -11.19
CA ARG A 116 -7.54 -19.95 -11.44
C ARG A 116 -8.20 -20.41 -12.74
N LYS A 117 -9.45 -19.99 -12.98
CA LYS A 117 -10.23 -20.40 -14.17
C LYS A 117 -9.64 -19.87 -15.48
N HIS A 118 -8.87 -18.78 -15.42
CA HIS A 118 -8.24 -18.18 -16.59
C HIS A 118 -6.89 -18.82 -16.88
N ILE A 119 -6.14 -19.14 -15.82
CA ILE A 119 -4.83 -19.79 -15.92
C ILE A 119 -4.98 -21.27 -16.34
N ALA A 120 -6.04 -21.95 -15.91
CA ALA A 120 -6.33 -23.33 -16.32
C ALA A 120 -6.53 -23.50 -17.85
N ALA A 121 -6.79 -22.41 -18.58
CA ALA A 121 -6.88 -22.43 -20.04
C ALA A 121 -5.51 -22.42 -20.73
N LEU A 122 -4.41 -22.24 -19.99
CA LEU A 122 -3.04 -22.28 -20.49
C LEU A 122 -2.44 -23.68 -20.29
N PRO A 123 -1.41 -24.05 -21.08
CA PRO A 123 -0.62 -25.26 -20.82
C PRO A 123 -0.10 -25.29 -19.38
N THR A 124 -0.19 -26.45 -18.71
CA THR A 124 0.05 -26.59 -17.26
C THR A 124 1.33 -25.90 -16.75
N LYS A 125 2.47 -26.08 -17.44
CA LYS A 125 3.74 -25.46 -17.04
C LYS A 125 3.72 -23.93 -17.21
N LEU A 126 3.16 -23.45 -18.32
CA LEU A 126 3.02 -22.02 -18.58
C LEU A 126 2.04 -21.37 -17.59
N GLY A 127 0.91 -22.03 -17.32
CA GLY A 127 -0.05 -21.57 -16.34
C GLY A 127 0.54 -21.47 -14.93
N ALA A 128 1.34 -22.46 -14.52
CA ALA A 128 2.05 -22.42 -13.24
C ALA A 128 3.07 -21.26 -13.19
N LEU A 129 3.83 -21.02 -14.26
CA LEU A 129 4.77 -19.90 -14.35
C LEU A 129 4.05 -18.54 -14.30
N VAL A 130 2.97 -18.38 -15.07
CA VAL A 130 2.13 -17.17 -15.09
C VAL A 130 1.58 -16.91 -13.68
N LEU A 131 1.00 -17.94 -13.04
CA LEU A 131 0.50 -17.83 -11.66
C LEU A 131 1.62 -17.40 -10.70
N PHE A 132 2.77 -18.07 -10.76
CA PHE A 132 3.90 -17.75 -9.89
C PHE A 132 4.33 -16.30 -10.02
N LEU A 133 4.55 -15.81 -11.25
CA LEU A 133 4.99 -14.44 -11.50
C LEU A 133 3.94 -13.40 -11.06
N ILE A 134 2.65 -13.67 -11.31
CA ILE A 134 1.56 -12.77 -10.89
C ILE A 134 1.50 -12.67 -9.36
N LEU A 135 1.50 -13.80 -8.66
CA LEU A 135 1.39 -13.81 -7.21
C LEU A 135 2.64 -13.21 -6.57
N LEU A 136 3.82 -13.51 -7.11
CA LEU A 136 5.07 -12.94 -6.62
C LEU A 136 5.03 -11.42 -6.80
N THR A 137 4.70 -10.93 -7.99
CA THR A 137 4.57 -9.50 -8.25
C THR A 137 3.58 -8.80 -7.32
N ALA A 138 2.35 -9.35 -7.18
CA ALA A 138 1.35 -8.79 -6.27
C ALA A 138 1.82 -8.82 -4.81
N GLY A 139 2.53 -9.88 -4.41
CA GLY A 139 3.10 -10.02 -3.07
C GLY A 139 4.13 -8.95 -2.77
N GLY A 140 4.97 -8.62 -3.74
CA GLY A 140 6.05 -7.63 -3.56
C GLY A 140 5.49 -6.24 -3.38
N PHE A 141 4.47 -5.95 -4.19
CA PHE A 141 3.71 -4.73 -4.07
C PHE A 141 3.03 -4.59 -2.70
N LEU A 142 2.37 -5.65 -2.22
CA LEU A 142 1.71 -5.69 -0.93
C LEU A 142 2.66 -5.54 0.27
N ILE A 143 3.89 -6.07 0.17
CA ILE A 143 4.94 -5.86 1.17
C ILE A 143 5.30 -4.37 1.25
N GLY A 144 5.44 -3.69 0.11
CA GLY A 144 5.74 -2.26 0.06
C GLY A 144 4.65 -1.33 0.62
N LEU A 145 3.40 -1.82 0.71
CA LEU A 145 2.27 -1.07 1.28
C LEU A 145 2.03 -1.37 2.77
N GLN A 146 2.90 -2.13 3.42
CA GLN A 146 2.66 -2.59 4.79
C GLN A 146 2.45 -1.42 5.76
N GLY A 147 1.40 -1.53 6.57
CA GLY A 147 1.02 -0.51 7.55
C GLY A 147 0.22 0.66 6.98
N ARG A 148 -0.17 0.62 5.71
CA ARG A 148 -1.01 1.62 5.06
C ARG A 148 -2.44 1.11 4.82
N PRO A 149 -3.45 1.99 4.65
CA PRO A 149 -4.83 1.58 4.36
C PRO A 149 -4.98 0.73 3.09
N GLU A 150 -4.04 0.88 2.15
CA GLU A 150 -4.02 0.12 0.90
C GLU A 150 -3.90 -1.39 1.10
N THR A 151 -3.29 -1.86 2.21
CA THR A 151 -3.27 -3.29 2.56
C THR A 151 -4.69 -3.85 2.68
N LEU A 152 -5.59 -3.11 3.36
CA LEU A 152 -6.98 -3.52 3.52
C LEU A 152 -7.80 -3.33 2.24
N SER A 153 -7.61 -2.22 1.51
CA SER A 153 -8.36 -2.03 0.26
C SER A 153 -7.98 -3.09 -0.80
N THR A 154 -6.72 -3.51 -0.85
CA THR A 154 -6.28 -4.58 -1.76
C THR A 154 -6.97 -5.92 -1.43
N LEU A 155 -7.16 -6.23 -0.14
CA LEU A 155 -7.94 -7.39 0.30
C LEU A 155 -9.40 -7.26 -0.14
N LEU A 156 -10.02 -6.09 0.09
CA LEU A 156 -11.41 -5.83 -0.31
C LEU A 156 -11.61 -5.99 -1.83
N PHE A 157 -10.67 -5.50 -2.64
CA PHE A 157 -10.71 -5.69 -4.09
C PHE A 157 -10.48 -7.14 -4.51
N SER A 158 -9.60 -7.87 -3.82
CA SER A 158 -9.40 -9.31 -4.05
C SER A 158 -10.66 -10.13 -3.71
N CYS A 159 -11.35 -9.79 -2.62
CA CYS A 159 -12.68 -10.30 -2.29
C CYS A 159 -13.70 -9.95 -3.38
N GLY A 160 -13.65 -8.72 -3.92
CA GLY A 160 -14.55 -8.26 -4.98
C GLY A 160 -14.39 -9.06 -6.28
N LEU A 161 -13.14 -9.31 -6.69
CA LEU A 161 -12.83 -10.17 -7.84
C LEU A 161 -13.36 -11.59 -7.64
N TYR A 162 -13.24 -12.14 -6.44
CA TYR A 162 -13.80 -13.44 -6.12
C TYR A 162 -15.34 -13.41 -6.13
N ALA A 163 -15.95 -12.35 -5.60
CA ALA A 163 -17.41 -12.16 -5.58
C ALA A 163 -18.01 -12.12 -6.99
N VAL A 164 -17.26 -11.67 -8.01
CA VAL A 164 -17.70 -11.72 -9.42
C VAL A 164 -17.96 -13.15 -9.91
N SER A 165 -17.46 -14.18 -9.22
CA SER A 165 -17.73 -15.58 -9.55
C SER A 165 -19.06 -16.13 -8.99
N ILE A 166 -19.75 -15.36 -8.14
CA ILE A 166 -21.01 -15.78 -7.53
C ILE A 166 -22.12 -15.85 -8.59
N LYS A 167 -22.79 -17.00 -8.71
CA LYS A 167 -23.83 -17.22 -9.73
C LYS A 167 -25.10 -16.41 -9.50
N ASN A 168 -25.50 -16.24 -8.24
CA ASN A 168 -26.67 -15.44 -7.89
C ASN A 168 -26.31 -13.96 -7.97
N GLN A 169 -26.85 -13.28 -8.98
CA GLN A 169 -26.52 -11.89 -9.29
C GLN A 169 -26.96 -10.90 -8.21
N ASN A 170 -28.07 -11.17 -7.51
CA ASN A 170 -28.52 -10.31 -6.41
C ASN A 170 -27.51 -10.37 -5.25
N ILE A 171 -27.04 -11.58 -4.93
CA ILE A 171 -26.01 -11.80 -3.90
C ILE A 171 -24.67 -11.21 -4.35
N GLN A 172 -24.29 -11.38 -5.62
CA GLN A 172 -23.10 -10.76 -6.19
C GLN A 172 -23.16 -9.24 -6.05
N SER A 173 -24.28 -8.61 -6.44
CA SER A 173 -24.46 -7.16 -6.41
C SER A 173 -24.42 -6.60 -4.99
N ILE A 174 -25.08 -7.24 -4.02
CA ILE A 174 -25.06 -6.76 -2.63
C ILE A 174 -23.65 -6.88 -2.02
N ILE A 175 -22.94 -7.98 -2.28
CA ILE A 175 -21.56 -8.18 -1.78
C ILE A 175 -20.61 -7.17 -2.43
N LEU A 176 -20.70 -6.95 -3.74
CA LEU A 176 -19.88 -5.95 -4.43
C LEU A 176 -20.17 -4.53 -3.91
N GLY A 177 -21.44 -4.21 -3.65
CA GLY A 177 -21.84 -2.96 -3.00
C GLY A 177 -21.20 -2.78 -1.63
N ILE A 178 -21.30 -3.79 -0.76
CA ILE A 178 -20.69 -3.78 0.58
C ILE A 178 -19.17 -3.58 0.50
N LEU A 179 -18.49 -4.33 -0.37
CA LEU A 179 -17.04 -4.26 -0.54
C LEU A 179 -16.61 -2.88 -1.07
N LEU A 180 -17.34 -2.30 -2.03
CA LEU A 180 -17.10 -0.95 -2.52
C LEU A 180 -17.34 0.12 -1.46
N GLY A 181 -18.37 -0.04 -0.62
CA GLY A 181 -18.65 0.87 0.49
C GLY A 181 -17.52 0.88 1.52
N PHE A 182 -17.08 -0.31 1.96
CA PHE A 182 -15.91 -0.43 2.84
C PHE A 182 -14.62 0.05 2.18
N ALA A 183 -14.44 -0.21 0.87
CA ALA A 183 -13.28 0.29 0.15
C ALA A 183 -13.27 1.83 0.11
N LEU A 184 -14.43 2.48 -0.09
CA LEU A 184 -14.54 3.94 -0.14
C LEU A 184 -14.08 4.59 1.17
N VAL A 185 -14.52 4.06 2.31
CA VAL A 185 -14.09 4.58 3.63
C VAL A 185 -12.69 4.09 4.05
N THR A 186 -12.04 3.23 3.26
CA THR A 186 -10.64 2.81 3.47
C THR A 186 -9.67 3.62 2.60
N SER A 187 -9.92 3.65 1.29
CA SER A 187 -9.15 4.34 0.27
C SER A 187 -10.13 4.85 -0.80
N PRO A 188 -10.54 6.13 -0.74
CA PRO A 188 -11.65 6.63 -1.55
C PRO A 188 -11.39 6.61 -3.07
N VAL A 189 -10.21 7.06 -3.49
CA VAL A 189 -9.88 7.19 -4.91
C VAL A 189 -9.89 5.83 -5.62
N PRO A 190 -9.22 4.77 -5.11
CA PRO A 190 -9.27 3.44 -5.72
C PRO A 190 -10.68 2.85 -5.72
N ALA A 191 -11.47 3.10 -4.67
CA ALA A 191 -12.84 2.60 -4.61
C ALA A 191 -13.72 3.21 -5.71
N VAL A 192 -13.58 4.51 -5.99
CA VAL A 192 -14.27 5.17 -7.11
C VAL A 192 -13.83 4.56 -8.44
N LEU A 193 -12.52 4.42 -8.66
CA LEU A 193 -11.99 3.86 -9.90
C LEU A 193 -12.45 2.41 -10.12
N VAL A 194 -12.40 1.56 -9.08
CA VAL A 194 -12.90 0.18 -9.15
C VAL A 194 -14.42 0.14 -9.32
N GLY A 195 -15.17 1.07 -8.72
CA GLY A 195 -16.61 1.21 -8.94
C GLY A 195 -16.95 1.48 -10.41
N LEU A 196 -16.18 2.33 -11.09
CA LEU A 196 -16.32 2.55 -12.53
C LEU A 196 -16.00 1.29 -13.35
N ILE A 197 -15.00 0.51 -12.94
CA ILE A 197 -14.67 -0.77 -13.58
C ILE A 197 -15.82 -1.77 -13.39
N VAL A 198 -16.39 -1.88 -12.20
CA VAL A 198 -17.55 -2.74 -11.90
C VAL A 198 -18.76 -2.33 -12.73
N LEU A 199 -19.04 -1.02 -12.83
CA LEU A 199 -20.11 -0.51 -13.67
C LEU A 199 -19.89 -0.87 -15.15
N THR A 200 -18.66 -0.68 -15.65
CA THR A 200 -18.29 -1.07 -17.02
C THR A 200 -18.49 -2.56 -17.25
N PHE A 201 -18.05 -3.40 -16.31
CA PHE A 201 -18.25 -4.85 -16.34
C PHE A 201 -19.74 -5.22 -16.42
N TRP A 202 -20.60 -4.57 -15.62
CA TRP A 202 -22.03 -4.82 -15.66
C TRP A 202 -22.71 -4.30 -16.92
N ILE A 203 -22.28 -3.17 -17.47
CA ILE A 203 -22.76 -2.69 -18.79
C ILE A 203 -22.43 -3.72 -19.86
N VAL A 204 -21.23 -4.33 -19.83
CA VAL A 204 -20.86 -5.43 -20.74
C VAL A 204 -21.74 -6.66 -20.52
N GLN A 205 -22.01 -7.02 -19.26
CA GLN A 205 -22.73 -8.25 -18.92
C GLN A 205 -24.25 -8.17 -19.16
N PHE A 206 -24.87 -7.03 -18.85
CA PHE A 206 -26.33 -6.87 -18.83
C PHE A 206 -26.87 -5.96 -19.93
N GLU A 207 -25.99 -5.32 -20.71
CA GLU A 207 -26.33 -4.19 -21.57
C GLU A 207 -27.03 -3.05 -20.79
N ILE A 208 -27.43 -1.98 -21.48
CA ILE A 208 -28.25 -0.93 -20.87
C ILE A 208 -29.69 -1.46 -20.76
N SER A 209 -30.00 -2.15 -19.66
CA SER A 209 -31.27 -2.81 -19.41
C SER A 209 -31.83 -2.50 -18.01
N LEU A 210 -33.12 -2.78 -17.78
CA LEU A 210 -33.72 -2.70 -16.44
C LEU A 210 -33.00 -3.59 -15.41
N ARG A 211 -32.43 -4.71 -15.87
CA ARG A 211 -31.64 -5.63 -15.03
C ARG A 211 -30.34 -4.99 -14.54
N LEU A 212 -29.68 -4.18 -15.38
CA LEU A 212 -28.52 -3.38 -14.95
C LEU A 212 -28.92 -2.42 -13.84
N ILE A 213 -29.99 -1.64 -14.05
CA ILE A 213 -30.49 -0.67 -13.07
C ILE A 213 -30.82 -1.36 -11.73
N TYR A 214 -31.54 -2.48 -11.78
CA TYR A 214 -31.90 -3.27 -10.60
C TYR A 214 -30.67 -3.75 -9.81
N ASN A 215 -29.66 -4.28 -10.48
CA ASN A 215 -28.41 -4.71 -9.82
C ASN A 215 -27.62 -3.53 -9.25
N CYS A 216 -27.59 -2.39 -9.95
CA CYS A 216 -27.01 -1.16 -9.44
C CYS A 216 -27.71 -0.68 -8.16
N LEU A 217 -29.04 -0.75 -8.09
CA LEU A 217 -29.80 -0.40 -6.88
C LEU A 217 -29.49 -1.34 -5.72
N ILE A 218 -29.39 -2.65 -5.95
CA ILE A 218 -29.00 -3.62 -4.91
C ILE A 218 -27.59 -3.33 -4.39
N ALA A 219 -26.63 -3.06 -5.29
CA ALA A 219 -25.28 -2.67 -4.87
C ALA A 219 -25.29 -1.35 -4.10
N LEU A 220 -26.11 -0.38 -4.49
CA LEU A 220 -26.23 0.88 -3.77
C LEU A 220 -26.74 0.67 -2.33
N ILE A 221 -27.68 -0.26 -2.12
CA ILE A 221 -28.13 -0.65 -0.77
C ILE A 221 -26.97 -1.26 0.03
N GLY A 222 -26.25 -2.23 -0.54
CA GLY A 222 -25.10 -2.84 0.13
C GLY A 222 -23.99 -1.83 0.44
N PHE A 223 -23.73 -0.90 -0.48
CA PHE A 223 -22.80 0.20 -0.32
C PHE A 223 -23.21 1.14 0.82
N ALA A 224 -24.47 1.60 0.82
CA ALA A 224 -25.00 2.50 1.85
C ALA A 224 -24.96 1.83 3.23
N LEU A 225 -25.28 0.54 3.31
CA LEU A 225 -25.18 -0.24 4.54
C LEU A 225 -23.74 -0.29 5.07
N ALA A 226 -22.77 -0.64 4.22
CA ALA A 226 -21.37 -0.72 4.61
C ALA A 226 -20.80 0.63 5.08
N VAL A 227 -21.09 1.71 4.35
CA VAL A 227 -20.68 3.06 4.73
C VAL A 227 -21.31 3.45 6.07
N THR A 228 -22.61 3.23 6.25
CA THR A 228 -23.33 3.53 7.49
C THR A 228 -22.71 2.78 8.67
N ILE A 229 -22.48 1.47 8.54
CA ILE A 229 -21.83 0.66 9.57
C ILE A 229 -20.45 1.20 9.92
N ALA A 230 -19.63 1.57 8.93
CA ALA A 230 -18.31 2.13 9.18
C ALA A 230 -18.38 3.44 9.99
N PHE A 231 -19.33 4.32 9.68
CA PHE A 231 -19.51 5.60 10.38
C PHE A 231 -20.01 5.44 11.82
N ILE A 232 -20.69 4.35 12.19
CA ILE A 232 -21.06 4.07 13.59
C ILE A 232 -19.82 4.02 14.49
N PHE A 233 -18.69 3.54 13.97
CA PHE A 233 -17.45 3.37 14.74
C PHE A 233 -16.48 4.55 14.57
N TYR A 234 -16.73 5.45 13.63
CA TYR A 234 -15.87 6.60 13.38
C TYR A 234 -16.07 7.65 14.49
N PRO A 235 -15.01 8.09 15.19
CA PRO A 235 -15.14 8.96 16.36
C PRO A 235 -15.42 10.44 16.03
N TYR A 236 -15.43 10.83 14.75
CA TYR A 236 -15.56 12.22 14.32
C TYR A 236 -16.77 12.42 13.41
N LYS A 237 -17.18 13.68 13.22
CA LYS A 237 -18.33 14.01 12.37
C LYS A 237 -17.95 13.94 10.88
N LEU A 238 -18.92 13.66 10.01
CA LEU A 238 -18.71 13.61 8.56
C LEU A 238 -18.19 14.95 7.99
N ASN A 239 -18.69 16.08 8.51
CA ASN A 239 -18.22 17.40 8.07
C ASN A 239 -16.74 17.65 8.42
N GLU A 240 -16.25 17.12 9.53
CA GLU A 240 -14.84 17.20 9.91
C GLU A 240 -13.96 16.38 8.95
N LEU A 241 -14.40 15.17 8.60
CA LEU A 241 -13.73 14.34 7.60
C LEU A 241 -13.67 15.03 6.22
N ILE A 242 -14.78 15.60 5.75
CA ILE A 242 -14.80 16.33 4.47
C ILE A 242 -13.85 17.53 4.50
N SER A 243 -13.87 18.30 5.60
CA SER A 243 -13.00 19.47 5.76
C SER A 243 -11.51 19.09 5.78
N GLY A 244 -11.16 18.02 6.49
CA GLY A 244 -9.79 17.50 6.52
C GLY A 244 -9.32 16.97 5.16
N ILE A 245 -10.17 16.26 4.41
CA ILE A 245 -9.85 15.80 3.04
C ILE A 245 -9.58 16.99 2.11
N ILE A 246 -10.40 18.04 2.17
CA ILE A 246 -10.23 19.25 1.36
C ILE A 246 -8.90 19.94 1.69
N GLN A 247 -8.57 20.08 2.98
CA GLN A 247 -7.30 20.68 3.39
C GLN A 247 -6.09 19.84 2.98
N HIS A 248 -6.18 18.52 3.12
CA HIS A 248 -5.11 17.62 2.70
C HIS A 248 -4.86 17.73 1.19
N ARG A 249 -5.93 17.77 0.38
CA ARG A 249 -5.83 18.06 -1.05
C ARG A 249 -5.08 19.38 -1.32
N ASN A 250 -5.44 20.46 -0.62
CA ASN A 250 -4.78 21.76 -0.82
C ASN A 250 -3.29 21.70 -0.46
N THR A 251 -2.95 20.97 0.62
CA THR A 251 -1.56 20.76 1.05
C THR A 251 -0.76 19.97 0.01
N LEU A 252 -1.35 18.92 -0.57
CA LEU A 252 -0.69 18.14 -1.62
C LEU A 252 -0.47 18.97 -2.89
N HIS A 253 -1.39 19.88 -3.24
CA HIS A 253 -1.22 20.78 -4.39
C HIS A 253 -0.19 21.88 -4.17
N SER A 254 0.06 22.29 -2.92
CA SER A 254 1.09 23.28 -2.61
C SER A 254 2.51 22.69 -2.68
N ILE A 255 2.65 21.37 -2.58
CA ILE A 255 3.94 20.69 -2.70
C ILE A 255 4.21 20.45 -4.19
N ASN A 256 5.24 21.09 -4.72
CA ASN A 256 5.55 21.06 -6.14
C ASN A 256 6.24 19.73 -6.50
N PHE A 257 5.47 18.67 -6.72
CA PHE A 257 5.96 17.33 -7.09
C PHE A 257 6.35 17.19 -8.58
N THR A 258 6.37 18.29 -9.33
CA THR A 258 6.53 18.32 -10.79
C THR A 258 7.87 17.75 -11.29
N GLU A 259 8.87 17.58 -10.43
CA GLU A 259 10.16 16.95 -10.78
C GLU A 259 10.15 15.40 -10.76
N ASN A 260 9.07 14.75 -10.31
CA ASN A 260 9.07 13.30 -10.08
C ASN A 260 8.74 12.41 -11.28
N TRP A 261 8.59 12.92 -12.51
CA TRP A 261 8.29 12.03 -13.65
C TRP A 261 9.39 10.98 -13.90
N ARG A 262 10.66 11.31 -13.61
CA ARG A 262 11.79 10.39 -13.72
C ARG A 262 11.67 9.21 -12.75
N SER A 263 11.00 9.39 -11.61
CA SER A 263 10.77 8.33 -10.62
C SER A 263 10.04 7.12 -11.23
N TRP A 264 9.16 7.36 -12.22
CA TRP A 264 8.43 6.31 -12.96
C TRP A 264 9.31 5.38 -13.78
N PHE A 265 10.51 5.83 -14.13
CA PHE A 265 11.48 5.04 -14.91
C PHE A 265 12.62 4.52 -14.05
N ILE A 266 12.94 5.23 -12.96
CA ILE A 266 14.06 4.88 -12.07
C ILE A 266 13.61 3.80 -11.09
N TYR A 267 12.43 3.94 -10.49
CA TYR A 267 11.96 3.05 -9.42
C TYR A 267 11.10 1.92 -9.99
N THR A 268 11.49 0.67 -9.70
CA THR A 268 10.84 -0.54 -10.23
C THR A 268 9.38 -0.66 -9.83
N GLY A 269 9.00 -0.25 -8.62
CA GLY A 269 7.59 -0.20 -8.18
C GLY A 269 6.73 0.76 -9.00
N HIS A 270 7.23 1.96 -9.31
CA HIS A 270 6.53 2.91 -10.18
C HIS A 270 6.50 2.44 -11.63
N PHE A 271 7.63 1.97 -12.14
CA PHE A 271 7.73 1.40 -13.48
C PHE A 271 6.74 0.25 -13.67
N PHE A 272 6.61 -0.60 -12.65
CA PHE A 272 5.64 -1.68 -12.62
C PHE A 272 4.20 -1.16 -12.69
N ILE A 273 3.82 -0.21 -11.83
CA ILE A 273 2.48 0.37 -11.85
C ILE A 273 2.20 0.97 -13.22
N MET A 274 3.12 1.76 -13.79
CA MET A 274 3.00 2.32 -15.13
C MET A 274 2.85 1.22 -16.19
N GLY A 275 3.70 0.19 -16.15
CA GLY A 275 3.65 -0.93 -17.09
C GLY A 275 2.32 -1.69 -17.02
N ILE A 276 1.85 -2.00 -15.82
CA ILE A 276 0.53 -2.61 -15.61
C ILE A 276 -0.58 -1.69 -16.10
N LEU A 277 -0.52 -0.40 -15.80
CA LEU A 277 -1.55 0.56 -16.19
C LEU A 277 -1.65 0.68 -17.71
N ILE A 278 -0.52 0.87 -18.39
CA ILE A 278 -0.47 0.94 -19.85
C ILE A 278 -0.99 -0.36 -20.44
N THR A 279 -0.55 -1.50 -19.90
CA THR A 279 -1.02 -2.81 -20.37
C THR A 279 -2.51 -2.98 -20.13
N ALA A 280 -3.02 -2.73 -18.92
CA ALA A 280 -4.43 -2.81 -18.57
C ALA A 280 -5.29 -1.85 -19.41
N PHE A 281 -4.80 -0.65 -19.70
CA PHE A 281 -5.44 0.31 -20.59
C PHE A 281 -5.54 -0.21 -22.01
N VAL A 282 -4.40 -0.59 -22.62
CA VAL A 282 -4.35 -1.10 -24.00
C VAL A 282 -5.23 -2.34 -24.14
N THR A 283 -5.08 -3.28 -23.20
CA THR A 283 -5.85 -4.54 -23.20
C THR A 283 -7.34 -4.31 -22.96
N GLY A 284 -7.70 -3.41 -22.05
CA GLY A 284 -9.07 -3.01 -21.78
C GLY A 284 -9.74 -2.34 -22.99
N SER A 285 -9.05 -1.39 -23.65
CA SER A 285 -9.55 -0.72 -24.86
C SER A 285 -9.78 -1.70 -26.01
N VAL A 286 -8.86 -2.67 -26.20
CA VAL A 286 -9.04 -3.73 -27.19
C VAL A 286 -10.22 -4.63 -26.84
N PHE A 287 -10.34 -5.05 -25.57
CA PHE A 287 -11.46 -5.88 -25.10
C PHE A 287 -12.81 -5.18 -25.33
N ILE A 288 -12.92 -3.90 -24.95
CA ILE A 288 -14.10 -3.07 -25.20
C ILE A 288 -14.44 -3.02 -26.69
N ARG A 289 -13.45 -2.78 -27.56
CA ARG A 289 -13.66 -2.74 -29.01
C ARG A 289 -14.25 -4.05 -29.56
N LEU A 290 -13.82 -5.18 -29.00
CA LEU A 290 -14.23 -6.53 -29.42
C LEU A 290 -15.60 -6.93 -28.87
N CYS A 291 -15.93 -6.54 -27.63
CA CYS A 291 -17.16 -7.01 -26.97
C CYS A 291 -18.42 -6.20 -27.30
N PHE A 292 -18.29 -4.93 -27.67
CA PHE A 292 -19.47 -4.14 -28.00
C PHE A 292 -19.80 -4.25 -29.50
N SER A 293 -21.06 -4.49 -29.84
CA SER A 293 -21.55 -4.42 -31.23
C SER A 293 -21.94 -2.98 -31.61
N LYS A 294 -22.48 -2.22 -30.65
CA LYS A 294 -22.97 -0.85 -30.85
C LYS A 294 -21.87 0.19 -30.63
N MET A 295 -21.74 1.12 -31.56
CA MET A 295 -20.72 2.18 -31.55
C MET A 295 -20.79 3.06 -30.29
N ILE A 296 -21.99 3.39 -29.81
CA ILE A 296 -22.17 4.24 -28.62
C ILE A 296 -21.61 3.61 -27.34
N LEU A 297 -21.72 2.29 -27.20
CA LEU A 297 -21.17 1.56 -26.05
C LEU A 297 -19.65 1.47 -26.12
N LYS A 298 -19.08 1.34 -27.34
CA LYS A 298 -17.63 1.44 -27.55
C LYS A 298 -17.11 2.81 -27.14
N VAL A 299 -17.77 3.88 -27.58
CA VAL A 299 -17.37 5.26 -27.27
C VAL A 299 -17.44 5.50 -25.76
N LEU A 300 -18.54 5.15 -25.09
CA LEU A 300 -18.68 5.33 -23.64
C LEU A 300 -17.63 4.55 -22.85
N ALA A 301 -17.36 3.31 -23.23
CA ALA A 301 -16.37 2.49 -22.55
C ALA A 301 -14.92 2.94 -22.82
N VAL A 302 -14.61 3.38 -24.05
CA VAL A 302 -13.31 4.00 -24.37
C VAL A 302 -13.13 5.32 -23.62
N CYS A 303 -14.15 6.18 -23.58
CA CYS A 303 -14.13 7.42 -22.81
C CYS A 303 -13.97 7.16 -21.30
N GLY A 304 -14.60 6.10 -20.77
CA GLY A 304 -14.41 5.68 -19.38
C GLY A 304 -12.98 5.22 -19.11
N VAL A 305 -12.38 4.45 -20.01
CA VAL A 305 -10.97 4.00 -19.90
C VAL A 305 -9.99 5.17 -20.04
N ILE A 306 -10.25 6.11 -20.95
CA ILE A 306 -9.48 7.37 -21.08
C ILE A 306 -9.63 8.23 -19.82
N GLY A 307 -10.84 8.36 -19.27
CA GLY A 307 -11.09 9.08 -18.04
C GLY A 307 -10.33 8.48 -16.85
N ILE A 308 -10.32 7.15 -16.74
CA ILE A 308 -9.51 6.43 -15.74
C ILE A 308 -8.01 6.73 -15.95
N LEU A 309 -7.51 6.67 -17.19
CA LEU A 309 -6.11 6.98 -17.50
C LEU A 309 -5.76 8.43 -17.14
N ILE A 310 -6.61 9.39 -17.49
CA ILE A 310 -6.40 10.81 -17.16
C ILE A 310 -6.40 11.01 -15.65
N CYS A 311 -7.32 10.39 -14.92
CA CYS A 311 -7.33 10.42 -13.46
C CYS A 311 -6.03 9.84 -12.90
N ILE A 312 -5.57 8.71 -13.42
CA ILE A 312 -4.33 8.08 -12.98
C ILE A 312 -3.12 8.95 -13.30
N LEU A 313 -3.04 9.54 -14.49
CA LEU A 313 -1.96 10.46 -14.88
C LEU A 313 -1.99 11.73 -14.02
N TYR A 314 -3.17 12.24 -13.71
CA TYR A 314 -3.33 13.35 -12.78
C TYR A 314 -2.82 12.98 -11.38
N PHE A 315 -3.25 11.85 -10.80
CA PHE A 315 -2.77 11.40 -9.49
C PHE A 315 -1.28 11.02 -9.51
N SER A 316 -0.75 10.57 -10.64
CA SER A 316 0.67 10.26 -10.82
C SER A 316 1.57 11.50 -10.70
N SER A 317 1.04 12.68 -11.07
CA SER A 317 1.74 13.96 -10.95
C SER A 317 1.73 14.52 -9.51
N VAL A 318 0.85 14.02 -8.64
CA VAL A 318 0.69 14.47 -7.24
C VAL A 318 1.25 13.42 -6.26
N SER A 319 2.24 12.63 -6.67
CA SER A 319 2.83 11.52 -5.87
C SER A 319 1.88 10.37 -5.49
N GLY A 320 0.67 10.32 -6.04
CA GLY A 320 -0.40 9.36 -5.72
C GLY A 320 -0.29 7.97 -6.38
N TRP A 321 0.91 7.50 -6.70
CA TRP A 321 1.11 6.18 -7.34
C TRP A 321 0.64 5.02 -6.45
N TYR A 322 0.84 5.14 -5.13
CA TYR A 322 0.44 4.12 -4.15
C TYR A 322 -1.08 3.90 -4.12
N VAL A 323 -1.86 4.93 -4.47
CA VAL A 323 -3.31 4.88 -4.61
C VAL A 323 -3.71 3.82 -5.66
N VAL A 324 -3.10 3.90 -6.84
CA VAL A 324 -3.28 2.91 -7.92
C VAL A 324 -2.80 1.53 -7.50
N GLY A 325 -1.77 1.50 -6.65
CA GLY A 325 -1.23 0.29 -6.07
C GLY A 325 -2.26 -0.67 -5.51
N SER A 326 -3.23 -0.16 -4.74
CA SER A 326 -4.26 -1.03 -4.17
C SER A 326 -5.12 -1.74 -5.23
N MET A 327 -5.20 -1.20 -6.45
CA MET A 327 -5.95 -1.78 -7.57
C MET A 327 -5.19 -2.89 -8.31
N VAL A 328 -3.94 -3.20 -7.94
CA VAL A 328 -3.09 -4.21 -8.60
C VAL A 328 -3.83 -5.54 -8.87
N PRO A 329 -4.60 -6.14 -7.92
CA PRO A 329 -5.37 -7.36 -8.21
C PRO A 329 -6.34 -7.20 -9.39
N VAL A 330 -7.04 -6.06 -9.46
CA VAL A 330 -8.03 -5.77 -10.52
C VAL A 330 -7.34 -5.60 -11.86
N LEU A 331 -6.22 -4.87 -11.89
CA LEU A 331 -5.43 -4.65 -13.11
C LEU A 331 -4.83 -5.97 -13.62
N ILE A 332 -4.31 -6.81 -12.72
CA ILE A 332 -3.84 -8.16 -13.03
C ILE A 332 -4.96 -9.00 -13.65
N MET A 333 -6.18 -8.96 -13.09
CA MET A 333 -7.32 -9.69 -13.65
C MET A 333 -7.62 -9.27 -15.09
N ILE A 334 -7.63 -7.97 -15.38
CA ILE A 334 -7.86 -7.44 -16.73
C ILE A 334 -6.82 -7.99 -17.72
N ILE A 335 -5.54 -7.95 -17.34
CA ILE A 335 -4.43 -8.49 -18.15
C ILE A 335 -4.60 -9.98 -18.41
N ILE A 336 -4.94 -10.78 -17.39
CA ILE A 336 -5.09 -12.24 -17.52
C ILE A 336 -6.29 -12.61 -18.40
N VAL A 337 -7.42 -11.90 -18.25
CA VAL A 337 -8.60 -12.10 -19.10
C VAL A 337 -8.25 -11.85 -20.57
N PHE A 338 -7.49 -10.78 -20.85
CA PHE A 338 -7.01 -10.47 -22.18
C PHE A 338 -6.04 -11.54 -22.73
N LEU A 339 -5.07 -11.98 -21.91
CA LEU A 339 -4.15 -13.05 -22.31
C LEU A 339 -4.89 -14.34 -22.68
N LYS A 340 -5.89 -14.72 -21.88
CA LYS A 340 -6.74 -15.88 -22.17
C LYS A 340 -7.40 -15.74 -23.54
N GLN A 341 -8.01 -14.59 -23.83
CA GLN A 341 -8.72 -14.37 -25.09
C GLN A 341 -7.79 -14.41 -26.30
N ASN A 342 -6.61 -13.78 -26.21
CA ASN A 342 -5.64 -13.80 -27.31
C ASN A 342 -4.99 -15.16 -27.54
N HIS A 343 -4.70 -15.92 -26.48
CA HIS A 343 -4.14 -17.25 -26.63
C HIS A 343 -5.14 -18.21 -27.31
N ILE A 344 -6.43 -18.08 -26.98
CA ILE A 344 -7.50 -18.87 -27.62
C ILE A 344 -7.68 -18.46 -29.08
N SER A 345 -7.66 -17.15 -29.38
CA SER A 345 -7.96 -16.66 -30.74
C SER A 345 -6.78 -16.76 -31.72
N ASN A 346 -5.53 -16.68 -31.25
CA ASN A 346 -4.40 -16.56 -32.16
C ASN A 346 -3.11 -17.17 -31.57
N ARG A 347 -2.90 -18.49 -31.78
CA ARG A 347 -1.69 -19.22 -31.34
C ARG A 347 -0.35 -18.60 -31.81
N LYS A 348 -0.37 -17.70 -32.80
CA LYS A 348 0.84 -17.02 -33.32
C LYS A 348 1.23 -15.76 -32.55
N ASN A 349 0.37 -15.20 -31.69
CA ASN A 349 0.63 -13.92 -31.05
C ASN A 349 1.41 -14.04 -29.72
N ASN A 350 2.54 -14.77 -29.76
CA ASN A 350 3.42 -15.00 -28.61
C ASN A 350 4.02 -13.70 -28.06
N PHE A 351 4.13 -12.66 -28.88
CA PHE A 351 4.74 -11.38 -28.51
C PHE A 351 4.05 -10.69 -27.32
N ALA A 352 2.72 -10.60 -27.34
CA ALA A 352 1.97 -9.96 -26.25
C ALA A 352 2.11 -10.73 -24.93
N LEU A 353 2.07 -12.07 -24.99
CA LEU A 353 2.31 -12.91 -23.82
C LEU A 353 3.74 -12.75 -23.29
N THR A 354 4.74 -12.70 -24.18
CA THR A 354 6.14 -12.47 -23.80
C THR A 354 6.32 -11.11 -23.12
N ILE A 355 5.71 -10.04 -23.63
CA ILE A 355 5.78 -8.71 -22.99
C ILE A 355 5.18 -8.75 -21.59
N VAL A 356 3.98 -9.33 -21.44
CA VAL A 356 3.32 -9.40 -20.13
C VAL A 356 4.13 -10.24 -19.14
N LEU A 357 4.68 -11.38 -19.57
CA LEU A 357 5.57 -12.19 -18.75
C LEU A 357 6.84 -11.43 -18.37
N LEU A 358 7.41 -10.64 -19.28
CA LEU A 358 8.59 -9.82 -19.02
C LEU A 358 8.28 -8.73 -18.00
N ILE A 359 7.13 -8.05 -18.10
CA ILE A 359 6.68 -7.06 -17.11
C ILE A 359 6.55 -7.70 -15.73
N PHE A 360 5.86 -8.85 -15.62
CA PHE A 360 5.74 -9.53 -14.33
C PHE A 360 7.07 -10.05 -13.80
N ALA A 361 7.95 -10.56 -14.68
CA ALA A 361 9.27 -11.03 -14.28
C ALA A 361 10.15 -9.90 -13.74
N ILE A 362 10.21 -8.75 -14.44
CA ILE A 362 10.95 -7.57 -14.00
C ILE A 362 10.41 -7.07 -12.66
N SER A 363 9.09 -7.07 -12.49
CA SER A 363 8.44 -6.58 -11.27
C SER A 363 8.59 -7.54 -10.09
N SER A 364 8.71 -8.84 -10.38
CA SER A 364 9.02 -9.86 -9.38
C SER A 364 10.47 -9.79 -8.88
N LEU A 365 11.37 -9.11 -9.59
CA LEU A 365 12.75 -8.93 -9.15
C LEU A 365 12.83 -8.19 -7.82
N ASP A 366 11.87 -7.32 -7.50
CA ASP A 366 11.88 -6.57 -6.24
C ASP A 366 11.83 -7.50 -5.03
N ILE A 367 10.93 -8.48 -4.99
CA ILE A 367 10.93 -9.48 -3.90
C ILE A 367 12.23 -10.26 -3.85
N ILE A 368 12.77 -10.64 -5.01
CA ILE A 368 14.00 -11.42 -5.06
C ILE A 368 15.14 -10.59 -4.48
N LEU A 369 15.27 -9.33 -4.89
CA LEU A 369 16.28 -8.39 -4.38
C LEU A 369 16.10 -8.12 -2.89
N ILE A 370 14.87 -7.89 -2.43
CA ILE A 370 14.51 -7.72 -1.01
C ILE A 370 14.94 -8.97 -0.21
N SER A 371 14.67 -10.16 -0.73
CA SER A 371 15.05 -11.43 -0.10
C SER A 371 16.58 -11.62 -0.07
N CYS A 372 17.25 -11.31 -1.19
CA CYS A 372 18.72 -11.40 -1.30
C CYS A 372 19.44 -10.41 -0.39
N ALA A 373 18.97 -9.15 -0.31
CA ALA A 373 19.54 -8.13 0.57
C ALA A 373 19.54 -8.59 2.05
N ARG A 374 18.53 -9.37 2.44
CA ARG A 374 18.45 -9.95 3.79
C ARG A 374 19.33 -11.16 4.03
N LEU A 375 19.35 -12.10 3.08
CA LEU A 375 20.23 -13.28 3.18
C LEU A 375 21.71 -12.87 3.26
N THR A 376 22.05 -11.70 2.74
CA THR A 376 23.42 -11.19 2.66
C THR A 376 23.78 -10.18 3.75
N GLY A 377 22.85 -9.72 4.60
CA GLY A 377 23.13 -8.65 5.56
C GLY A 377 22.15 -8.55 6.72
N TYR A 378 22.31 -9.36 7.76
CA TYR A 378 21.77 -9.04 9.09
C TYR A 378 22.83 -8.24 9.85
N SER A 379 22.85 -6.94 9.64
CA SER A 379 23.67 -5.99 10.40
C SER A 379 22.75 -4.98 11.10
N GLY A 380 23.03 -4.69 12.38
CA GLY A 380 22.23 -3.79 13.21
C GLY A 380 21.44 -4.50 14.30
N LEU A 381 20.70 -3.72 15.08
CA LEU A 381 19.94 -4.22 16.23
C LEU A 381 18.58 -4.78 15.79
N SER A 382 18.11 -5.86 16.41
CA SER A 382 16.71 -6.27 16.26
C SER A 382 15.77 -5.19 16.84
N LEU A 383 14.48 -5.22 16.48
CA LEU A 383 13.50 -4.23 16.98
C LEU A 383 13.50 -4.12 18.51
N ASN A 384 13.54 -5.25 19.22
CA ASN A 384 13.54 -5.28 20.67
C ASN A 384 14.84 -4.74 21.26
N GLU A 385 15.98 -5.12 20.68
CA GLU A 385 17.29 -4.60 21.12
C GLU A 385 17.41 -3.10 20.85
N ALA A 386 16.92 -2.61 19.71
CA ALA A 386 16.90 -1.19 19.37
C ALA A 386 16.03 -0.39 20.35
N ARG A 387 14.83 -0.90 20.70
CA ARG A 387 13.96 -0.29 21.71
C ARG A 387 14.61 -0.25 23.10
N LEU A 388 15.22 -1.36 23.51
CA LEU A 388 15.90 -1.47 24.82
C LEU A 388 17.17 -0.62 24.88
N SER A 389 17.91 -0.50 23.78
CA SER A 389 19.05 0.41 23.71
C SER A 389 18.54 1.84 23.78
N LEU A 390 17.58 2.23 22.95
CA LEU A 390 17.06 3.60 22.93
C LEU A 390 16.50 4.06 24.28
N SER A 391 15.77 3.19 24.99
CA SER A 391 15.23 3.50 26.32
C SER A 391 16.28 3.60 27.42
N ARG A 392 17.43 2.93 27.25
CA ARG A 392 18.61 3.06 28.13
C ARG A 392 19.39 4.33 27.83
N ASP A 393 19.48 4.65 26.54
CA ASP A 393 20.32 5.69 25.98
C ASP A 393 19.71 7.09 26.19
N ILE A 394 18.38 7.20 26.22
CA ILE A 394 17.67 8.48 26.37
C ILE A 394 16.87 8.49 27.69
N PRO A 395 17.00 9.52 28.54
CA PRO A 395 16.24 9.61 29.78
C PRO A 395 14.73 9.62 29.51
N SER A 396 13.97 8.86 30.29
CA SER A 396 12.53 8.57 30.10
C SER A 396 11.56 9.77 30.09
N ARG A 397 12.04 10.97 30.42
CA ARG A 397 11.28 12.24 30.43
C ARG A 397 11.88 13.32 29.53
N SER A 398 12.76 12.94 28.61
CA SER A 398 13.36 13.88 27.67
C SER A 398 12.58 13.89 26.36
N GLY A 399 12.51 15.06 25.74
CA GLY A 399 11.94 15.18 24.40
C GLY A 399 12.86 14.63 23.32
N ILE A 400 12.28 13.98 22.32
CA ILE A 400 13.00 13.27 21.26
C ILE A 400 12.43 13.65 19.91
N ALA A 401 13.27 14.20 19.04
CA ALA A 401 13.03 14.25 17.61
C ALA A 401 13.50 12.92 16.98
N PHE A 402 12.73 12.30 16.10
CA PHE A 402 13.15 11.05 15.45
C PHE A 402 12.83 11.05 13.94
N SER A 403 13.70 10.42 13.15
CA SER A 403 13.44 10.18 11.74
C SER A 403 12.15 9.38 11.57
N LYS A 404 11.29 9.77 10.64
CA LYS A 404 9.97 9.14 10.37
C LYS A 404 9.92 7.63 10.55
N SER A 405 10.86 6.93 9.92
CA SER A 405 11.01 5.47 9.90
C SER A 405 11.33 4.82 11.26
N LEU A 406 11.73 5.60 12.27
CA LEU A 406 12.02 5.13 13.62
C LEU A 406 10.82 5.24 14.58
N PHE A 407 9.64 5.68 14.12
CA PHE A 407 8.44 5.79 14.96
C PHE A 407 8.05 4.47 15.66
N ILE A 408 8.44 3.33 15.08
CA ILE A 408 8.18 2.03 15.67
C ILE A 408 8.95 1.83 16.99
N LEU A 409 10.07 2.53 17.19
CA LEU A 409 10.87 2.44 18.42
C LEU A 409 10.23 3.19 19.59
N THR A 410 9.31 4.12 19.32
CA THR A 410 8.74 5.04 20.32
C THR A 410 7.43 4.54 20.93
N GLU A 411 7.04 3.29 20.67
CA GLU A 411 5.82 2.68 21.21
C GLU A 411 5.69 2.75 22.74
N ASN A 412 6.82 2.68 23.46
CA ASN A 412 6.86 2.67 24.93
C ASN A 412 7.31 4.01 25.52
N THR A 413 7.65 5.01 24.71
CA THR A 413 8.04 6.34 25.22
C THR A 413 6.78 7.16 25.48
N ASN A 414 6.60 7.65 26.72
CA ASN A 414 5.44 8.46 27.10
C ASN A 414 5.19 9.58 26.08
N ASN A 415 4.02 9.54 25.42
CA ASN A 415 3.65 10.20 24.17
C ASN A 415 3.78 11.75 24.11
N ASN A 416 4.13 12.43 25.20
CA ASN A 416 3.99 13.89 25.27
C ASN A 416 5.22 14.69 24.84
N GLN A 417 6.32 14.04 24.43
CA GLN A 417 7.55 14.75 24.05
C GLN A 417 8.26 14.16 22.84
N VAL A 418 7.53 13.52 21.93
CA VAL A 418 8.11 12.78 20.81
C VAL A 418 7.64 13.38 19.49
N MET A 419 8.57 13.85 18.65
CA MET A 419 8.29 14.50 17.36
C MET A 419 8.95 13.75 16.21
N ALA A 420 8.17 13.42 15.18
CA ALA A 420 8.74 12.89 13.94
C ALA A 420 9.14 14.03 13.00
N TYR A 421 10.24 13.88 12.26
CA TYR A 421 10.64 14.82 11.22
C TYR A 421 11.04 14.11 9.92
N GLU A 422 10.87 14.79 8.79
CA GLU A 422 11.42 14.35 7.50
C GLU A 422 12.92 14.62 7.45
N GLU A 423 13.73 13.61 7.15
CA GLU A 423 15.19 13.73 7.06
C GLU A 423 15.68 14.67 5.93
N TYR A 424 14.86 14.97 4.92
CA TYR A 424 15.22 15.98 3.91
C TYR A 424 14.99 17.43 4.39
N ASP A 425 14.35 17.60 5.54
CA ASP A 425 14.06 18.88 6.18
C ASP A 425 14.86 19.02 7.49
N MET A 426 16.16 18.71 7.43
CA MET A 426 17.10 18.86 8.55
C MET A 426 17.20 20.29 9.07
N GLY A 427 16.85 21.28 8.24
CA GLY A 427 16.70 22.67 8.65
C GLY A 427 15.63 22.84 9.73
N ASN A 428 14.60 21.99 9.74
CA ASN A 428 13.60 21.95 10.81
C ASN A 428 14.07 21.19 12.05
N LEU A 429 14.96 20.18 11.94
CA LEU A 429 15.60 19.56 13.12
C LEU A 429 16.32 20.63 13.97
N LEU A 430 17.06 21.52 13.31
CA LEU A 430 17.76 22.65 13.94
C LEU A 430 16.82 23.64 14.63
N LYS A 431 15.55 23.71 14.21
CA LYS A 431 14.50 24.53 14.85
C LYS A 431 13.80 23.83 16.00
N THR A 432 13.94 22.51 16.15
CA THR A 432 13.32 21.82 17.27
C THR A 432 14.00 22.20 18.58
N GLU A 433 13.22 22.46 19.63
CA GLU A 433 13.74 22.70 20.98
C GLU A 433 14.04 21.39 21.73
N LEU A 434 13.89 20.24 21.07
CA LEU A 434 14.01 18.93 21.71
C LEU A 434 15.48 18.59 22.01
N PRO A 435 15.77 18.08 23.22
CA PRO A 435 17.14 17.85 23.69
C PRO A 435 17.84 16.68 22.98
N TYR A 436 17.09 15.75 22.41
CA TYR A 436 17.64 14.60 21.68
C TYR A 436 17.07 14.50 20.27
N ALA A 437 17.91 14.05 19.34
CA ALA A 437 17.51 13.68 17.99
C ALA A 437 18.01 12.27 17.67
N VAL A 438 17.14 11.42 17.12
CA VAL A 438 17.46 10.04 16.72
C VAL A 438 17.34 9.95 15.21
N ILE A 439 18.42 9.53 14.56
CA ILE A 439 18.53 9.57 13.10
C ILE A 439 18.73 8.16 12.58
N GLN A 440 17.96 7.78 11.55
CA GLN A 440 18.11 6.48 10.92
C GLN A 440 19.32 6.50 9.98
N GLN A 441 20.07 5.41 9.95
CA GLN A 441 21.17 5.26 8.99
C GLN A 441 20.66 5.19 7.54
N SER A 442 19.50 4.58 7.36
CA SER A 442 19.20 3.83 6.16
C SER A 442 18.34 4.55 5.13
N HIS A 443 17.67 5.64 5.48
CA HIS A 443 16.86 6.36 4.47
C HIS A 443 17.73 7.14 3.46
N GLU A 444 19.02 7.33 3.75
CA GLU A 444 19.95 8.10 2.92
C GLU A 444 21.16 7.30 2.44
N GLY A 445 21.24 6.00 2.74
CA GLY A 445 22.36 5.16 2.36
C GLY A 445 23.69 5.64 2.93
N ARG A 446 23.65 6.27 4.11
CA ARG A 446 24.83 6.83 4.77
C ARG A 446 25.58 5.72 5.47
N ASP A 447 26.87 5.62 5.20
CA ASP A 447 27.76 4.68 5.89
C ASP A 447 28.23 5.22 7.25
N SER A 448 28.01 6.50 7.53
CA SER A 448 28.42 7.18 8.76
C SER A 448 27.39 8.22 9.22
N PRO A 449 27.26 8.47 10.53
CA PRO A 449 26.39 9.51 11.04
C PRO A 449 26.80 10.90 10.52
N PRO A 450 25.85 11.72 10.06
CA PRO A 450 26.10 13.11 9.65
C PRO A 450 26.50 14.02 10.82
N ILE A 451 27.20 15.12 10.54
CA ILE A 451 27.58 16.10 11.57
C ILE A 451 26.57 17.25 11.57
N TYR A 452 26.15 17.70 12.76
CA TYR A 452 25.22 18.82 12.94
C TYR A 452 25.82 19.91 13.82
N LEU A 453 25.63 21.17 13.43
CA LEU A 453 26.27 22.31 14.09
C LEU A 453 25.85 22.50 15.56
N ASN A 454 24.59 22.19 15.90
CA ASN A 454 24.01 22.43 17.24
C ASN A 454 23.80 21.15 18.06
N TYR A 455 24.35 20.02 17.60
CA TYR A 455 24.14 18.73 18.21
C TYR A 455 25.45 17.94 18.24
N ASP A 456 25.73 17.32 19.38
CA ASP A 456 26.83 16.37 19.51
C ASP A 456 26.30 14.96 19.23
N LEU A 457 27.09 14.19 18.47
CA LEU A 457 26.87 12.76 18.34
C LEU A 457 27.08 12.11 19.71
N TYR A 458 25.99 11.69 20.35
CA TYR A 458 26.01 11.09 21.67
C TYR A 458 26.23 9.58 21.58
N ILE A 459 25.53 8.91 20.66
CA ILE A 459 25.65 7.46 20.44
C ILE A 459 25.63 7.15 18.96
N ASN A 460 26.55 6.30 18.51
CA ASN A 460 26.61 5.80 17.16
C ASN A 460 26.29 4.30 17.12
N ARG A 461 25.17 3.93 16.50
CA ARG A 461 24.80 2.54 16.17
C ARG A 461 24.70 2.33 14.65
N PHE A 462 25.32 3.19 13.84
CA PHE A 462 25.40 2.94 12.41
C PHE A 462 26.20 1.66 12.16
N THR A 463 25.76 0.90 11.17
CA THR A 463 26.34 -0.37 10.76
C THR A 463 27.27 -0.14 9.57
N HIS A 464 28.46 -0.72 9.57
CA HIS A 464 29.41 -0.57 8.44
C HIS A 464 29.07 -1.45 7.23
N SER A 465 27.89 -2.08 7.20
CA SER A 465 27.44 -2.85 6.05
C SER A 465 27.08 -1.91 4.91
N LYS A 466 27.70 -2.11 3.74
CA LYS A 466 27.32 -1.42 2.51
C LYS A 466 25.82 -1.60 2.29
N ILE A 467 25.08 -0.51 2.37
CA ILE A 467 23.67 -0.49 2.05
C ILE A 467 23.58 -0.65 0.53
N ALA A 468 23.08 -1.80 0.08
CA ALA A 468 22.86 -2.02 -1.34
C ALA A 468 21.78 -1.03 -1.81
N LYS A 469 22.18 -0.04 -2.61
CA LYS A 469 21.23 0.86 -3.27
C LYS A 469 20.43 0.03 -4.27
N GLY A 470 19.21 -0.32 -3.90
CA GLY A 470 18.26 -0.92 -4.82
C GLY A 470 18.00 0.00 -6.01
N ARG A 471 17.67 -0.57 -7.17
CA ARG A 471 17.09 0.21 -8.27
C ARG A 471 15.77 0.90 -7.87
N LEU A 472 15.17 0.51 -6.75
CA LEU A 472 13.96 1.14 -6.17
C LEU A 472 14.15 2.55 -5.60
N GLY A 473 15.37 3.10 -5.51
CA GLY A 473 15.60 4.34 -4.75
C GLY A 473 15.42 4.20 -3.23
N GLN A 474 14.73 3.14 -2.80
CA GLN A 474 14.76 2.61 -1.46
C GLN A 474 16.09 1.89 -1.26
N TRP A 475 16.82 2.38 -0.27
CA TRP A 475 17.96 1.70 0.30
C TRP A 475 17.47 0.39 0.93
N PHE A 476 17.85 -0.75 0.34
CA PHE A 476 17.51 -2.03 0.92
C PHE A 476 18.26 -2.17 2.23
N GLN A 477 17.53 -2.05 3.33
CA GLN A 477 18.12 -2.14 4.65
C GLN A 477 18.53 -3.58 4.93
N PRO A 478 19.70 -3.79 5.57
CA PRO A 478 19.86 -4.97 6.38
C PRO A 478 18.69 -5.05 7.38
N ALA A 479 18.27 -6.25 7.76
CA ALA A 479 17.03 -6.44 8.52
C ALA A 479 16.98 -5.73 9.90
N GLY A 480 18.13 -5.25 10.41
CA GLY A 480 18.27 -4.56 11.69
C GLY A 480 18.20 -3.03 11.63
N PHE A 481 17.99 -2.42 12.80
CA PHE A 481 17.99 -0.97 12.98
C PHE A 481 19.43 -0.46 13.18
N GLY A 482 19.87 0.40 12.26
CA GLY A 482 21.03 1.28 12.44
C GLY A 482 20.56 2.71 12.69
N TYR A 483 21.01 3.32 13.78
CA TYR A 483 20.64 4.69 14.13
C TYR A 483 21.75 5.41 14.90
N ALA A 484 21.63 6.74 15.00
CA ALA A 484 22.50 7.58 15.81
C ALA A 484 21.64 8.44 16.73
N VAL A 485 22.12 8.66 17.96
CA VAL A 485 21.50 9.57 18.91
C VAL A 485 22.38 10.80 19.01
N TYR A 486 21.75 11.95 18.85
CA TYR A 486 22.36 13.26 18.99
C TYR A 486 21.79 13.95 20.22
N ARG A 487 22.63 14.72 20.89
CA ARG A 487 22.26 15.55 22.02
C ARG A 487 22.48 17.01 21.66
N LYS A 488 21.44 17.83 21.81
CA LYS A 488 21.52 19.27 21.52
C LYS A 488 22.52 19.94 22.48
N HIS A 489 23.31 20.88 21.98
CA HIS A 489 24.17 21.69 22.82
C HIS A 489 23.32 22.41 23.87
N ILE A 490 23.70 22.26 25.15
CA ILE A 490 23.16 23.11 26.19
C ILE A 490 23.89 24.44 26.04
N ILE A 491 23.30 25.39 25.32
CA ILE A 491 23.73 26.77 25.41
C ILE A 491 23.33 27.22 26.81
N ILE A 492 24.26 27.09 27.77
CA ILE A 492 24.13 27.72 29.07
C ILE A 492 24.19 29.21 28.75
N GLY A 493 23.02 29.82 28.58
CA GLY A 493 22.92 31.26 28.49
C GLY A 493 23.53 31.80 29.77
N ASN A 494 24.70 32.42 29.66
CA ASN A 494 25.17 33.34 30.68
C ASN A 494 24.07 34.40 30.78
N LYS A 495 23.18 34.25 31.76
CA LYS A 495 22.33 35.34 32.22
C LYS A 495 23.28 36.47 32.60
N LYS A 496 23.37 37.47 31.72
CA LYS A 496 23.86 38.78 32.12
C LYS A 496 22.75 39.51 32.85
#